data_AF-A0A559M408-F1
#
_entry.id   AF-A0A559M408-F1
#
_cell.length_a   1.000
_cell.length_b   1.000
_cell.length_c   1.000
_cell.angle_alpha   90.00
_cell.angle_beta   90.00
_cell.angle_gamma   90.00
#
_symmetry.space_group_name_H-M   'P 1'
#
loop_
_entity.id
_entity.type
_entity.pdbx_description
1 polymer ?
#
loop_
_entity_poly.entity_id
_entity_poly.type
_entity_poly.pdbx_seq_one_letter_code
_entity_poly.pdbx_strand_id
1 'polypeptide(L)'
;TLRRRATTAASGGLHYLVINYYYDAIIVRAGGASLRAAVGLAESGLETACISKLFPTRSYTVAAQGGINAALGNITEEIVYRLARRLRCNPLYDSRSTKSVYELENYRMPFSRTSKGTIYQRALGGQSLEYGNGGQAY
;
A
#
# COMPACT_ATOMS: atom_id res chain seq x y z
N THR A 1 -15.35 -10.01 29.19
CA THR A 1 -13.89 -10.05 29.03
C THR A 1 -13.37 -11.47 29.21
N LEU A 2 -13.60 -12.33 28.22
CA LEU A 2 -13.27 -13.77 28.30
C LEU A 2 -12.98 -14.29 26.89
N ARG A 3 -11.82 -13.95 26.29
CA ARG A 3 -11.43 -14.45 24.96
C ARG A 3 -9.92 -14.70 24.82
N ARG A 4 -9.34 -15.40 25.80
CA ARG A 4 -8.15 -16.23 25.56
C ARG A 4 -8.51 -17.65 25.98
N ARG A 5 -8.86 -18.50 25.01
CA ARG A 5 -8.88 -19.96 25.19
C ARG A 5 -7.97 -20.55 24.13
N ALA A 6 -6.69 -20.60 24.46
CA ALA A 6 -5.74 -21.47 23.79
C ALA A 6 -6.15 -22.91 24.09
N THR A 7 -6.82 -23.58 23.15
CA THR A 7 -7.14 -25.01 23.28
C THR A 7 -6.03 -25.81 22.62
N THR A 8 -5.39 -26.70 23.37
CA THR A 8 -4.40 -27.64 22.83
C THR A 8 -5.10 -28.92 22.39
N ALA A 9 -4.98 -29.26 21.11
CA ALA A 9 -5.38 -30.57 20.58
C ALA A 9 -4.12 -31.35 20.23
N ALA A 10 -3.90 -32.49 20.89
CA ALA A 10 -2.87 -33.46 20.52
C ALA A 10 -3.54 -34.60 19.75
N SER A 11 -3.35 -34.64 18.43
CA SER A 11 -3.71 -35.80 17.60
C SER A 11 -2.43 -36.53 17.20
N GLY A 12 -2.40 -37.85 17.41
CA GLY A 12 -1.21 -38.69 17.42
C GLY A 12 -0.28 -38.61 16.20
N GLY A 13 1.02 -38.86 16.47
CA GLY A 13 2.09 -39.02 15.49
C GLY A 13 3.25 -38.04 15.67
N LEU A 14 2.96 -36.76 15.90
CA LEU A 14 3.93 -35.76 16.32
C LEU A 14 3.35 -34.88 17.43
N HIS A 15 4.03 -34.79 18.57
CA HIS A 15 3.64 -33.97 19.72
C HIS A 15 3.93 -32.48 19.45
N TYR A 16 3.12 -31.84 18.60
CA TYR A 16 3.12 -30.38 18.49
C TYR A 16 2.03 -29.77 19.34
N LEU A 17 2.41 -28.78 20.15
CA LEU A 17 1.46 -27.93 20.86
C LEU A 17 0.70 -27.07 19.84
N VAL A 18 -0.57 -27.40 19.60
CA VAL A 18 -1.46 -26.54 18.80
C VAL A 18 -2.04 -25.46 19.71
N ILE A 19 -1.94 -24.20 19.29
CA ILE A 19 -2.54 -23.06 20.00
C ILE A 19 -3.55 -22.40 19.07
N ASN A 20 -4.81 -22.30 19.52
CA ASN A 20 -5.90 -21.69 18.77
C ASN A 20 -6.11 -20.23 19.18
N TYR A 21 -6.29 -19.36 18.18
CA TYR A 21 -6.62 -17.95 18.34
C TYR A 21 -7.81 -17.59 17.46
N TYR A 22 -8.63 -16.63 17.91
CA TYR A 22 -9.82 -16.17 17.19
C TYR A 22 -9.69 -14.66 16.95
N TYR A 23 -9.90 -14.25 15.70
CA TYR A 23 -9.84 -12.87 15.23
C TYR A 23 -10.92 -12.66 14.16
N ASP A 24 -11.35 -11.42 13.95
CA ASP A 24 -12.32 -11.07 12.90
C ASP A 24 -11.66 -11.16 11.51
N ALA A 25 -10.39 -10.77 11.43
CA ALA A 25 -9.61 -10.85 10.20
C ALA A 25 -8.16 -11.27 10.46
N ILE A 26 -7.61 -12.06 9.53
CA ILE A 26 -6.21 -12.49 9.57
C ILE A 26 -5.53 -12.05 8.28
N ILE A 27 -4.45 -11.28 8.43
CA ILE A 27 -3.58 -10.85 7.35
C ILE A 27 -2.31 -11.68 7.39
N VAL A 28 -2.00 -12.30 6.25
CA VAL A 28 -0.77 -13.05 6.06
C VAL A 28 0.22 -12.19 5.29
N ARG A 29 1.43 -12.02 5.85
CA ARG A 29 2.54 -11.12 5.47
C ARG A 29 2.39 -9.68 5.98
N ALA A 30 3.52 -9.01 6.13
CA ALA A 30 3.62 -7.62 6.60
C ALA A 30 4.40 -6.74 5.60
N GLY A 31 3.99 -6.74 4.33
CA GLY A 31 4.48 -5.78 3.32
C GLY A 31 3.60 -4.53 3.24
N GLY A 32 3.91 -3.57 2.35
CA GLY A 32 3.18 -2.30 2.27
C GLY A 32 1.66 -2.45 2.10
N ALA A 33 1.22 -3.32 1.18
CA ALA A 33 -0.21 -3.59 0.97
C ALA A 33 -0.88 -4.21 2.21
N SER A 34 -0.26 -5.23 2.80
CA SER A 34 -0.77 -5.93 3.98
C SER A 34 -0.85 -5.02 5.21
N LEU A 35 0.16 -4.17 5.42
CA LEU A 35 0.18 -3.20 6.51
C LEU A 35 -0.88 -2.12 6.32
N ARG A 36 -1.08 -1.60 5.10
CA ARG A 36 -2.17 -0.65 4.86
C ARG A 36 -3.54 -1.29 5.10
N ALA A 37 -3.73 -2.54 4.68
CA ALA A 37 -4.95 -3.29 4.95
C ALA A 37 -5.16 -3.51 6.47
N ALA A 38 -4.09 -3.85 7.20
CA ALA A 38 -4.15 -4.03 8.65
C ALA A 38 -4.58 -2.75 9.37
N VAL A 39 -4.01 -1.60 8.97
CA VAL A 39 -4.41 -0.30 9.51
C VAL A 39 -5.89 -0.02 9.19
N GLY A 40 -6.35 -0.26 7.96
CA GLY A 40 -7.75 -0.01 7.60
C GLY A 40 -8.76 -0.89 8.34
N LEU A 41 -8.43 -2.17 8.59
CA LEU A 41 -9.28 -3.06 9.39
C LEU A 41 -9.28 -2.65 10.87
N ALA A 42 -8.13 -2.25 11.40
CA ALA A 42 -8.02 -1.73 12.77
C ALA A 42 -8.79 -0.40 12.95
N GLU A 43 -8.71 0.52 11.98
CA GLU A 43 -9.50 1.76 11.95
C GLU A 43 -11.01 1.49 11.91
N SER A 44 -11.42 0.37 11.32
CA SER A 44 -12.81 -0.08 11.29
C SER A 44 -13.27 -0.76 12.58
N GLY A 45 -12.39 -0.88 13.59
CA GLY A 45 -12.69 -1.49 14.88
C GLY A 45 -12.65 -3.03 14.91
N LEU A 46 -12.11 -3.67 13.87
CA LEU A 46 -12.04 -5.14 13.77
C LEU A 46 -10.77 -5.69 14.44
N GLU A 47 -10.92 -6.77 15.21
CA GLU A 47 -9.77 -7.47 15.78
C GLU A 47 -8.99 -8.18 14.68
N THR A 48 -7.84 -7.60 14.31
CA THR A 48 -7.05 -8.03 13.15
C THR A 48 -5.69 -8.57 13.58
N ALA A 49 -5.37 -9.80 13.17
CA ALA A 49 -4.04 -10.38 13.35
C ALA A 49 -3.19 -10.22 12.08
N CYS A 50 -2.00 -9.63 12.18
CA CYS A 50 -1.02 -9.59 11.09
C CYS A 50 0.13 -10.55 11.38
N ILE A 51 0.25 -11.60 10.58
CA ILE A 51 1.23 -12.68 10.77
C ILE A 51 2.26 -12.60 9.65
N SER A 52 3.53 -12.50 9.99
CA SER A 52 4.61 -12.43 9.00
C SER A 52 5.81 -13.26 9.43
N LYS A 53 6.42 -13.97 8.48
CA LYS A 53 7.68 -14.70 8.69
C LYS A 53 8.85 -13.75 8.93
N LEU A 54 8.83 -12.59 8.28
CA LEU A 54 9.87 -11.57 8.40
C LEU A 54 9.35 -10.41 9.25
N PHE A 55 10.26 -9.75 9.95
CA PHE A 55 9.96 -8.47 10.58
C PHE A 55 9.46 -7.48 9.51
N PRO A 56 8.40 -6.68 9.76
CA PRO A 56 7.70 -5.93 8.71
C PRO A 56 8.59 -5.04 7.82
N THR A 57 9.59 -4.37 8.41
CA THR A 57 10.52 -3.49 7.68
C THR A 57 11.55 -4.24 6.82
N ARG A 58 11.61 -5.58 6.93
CA ARG A 58 12.42 -6.45 6.05
C ARG A 58 11.60 -7.08 4.92
N SER A 59 10.36 -6.64 4.74
CA SER A 59 9.57 -7.04 3.57
C SER A 59 10.18 -6.47 2.28
N TYR A 60 10.00 -7.15 1.15
CA TYR A 60 10.58 -6.72 -0.13
C TYR A 60 10.10 -5.34 -0.61
N THR A 61 8.99 -4.83 -0.06
CA THR A 61 8.56 -3.44 -0.27
C THR A 61 9.65 -2.42 0.09
N VAL A 62 10.53 -2.74 1.05
CA VAL A 62 11.66 -1.87 1.43
C VAL A 62 12.68 -1.66 0.30
N ALA A 63 12.74 -2.59 -0.66
CA ALA A 63 13.67 -2.51 -1.79
C ALA A 63 13.13 -1.66 -2.96
N ALA A 64 11.93 -1.10 -2.85
CA ALA A 64 11.36 -0.25 -3.89
C ALA A 64 12.11 1.10 -3.99
N GLN A 65 12.50 1.48 -5.21
CA GLN A 65 13.30 2.70 -5.47
C GLN A 65 12.64 3.69 -6.45
N GLY A 66 11.81 3.19 -7.38
CA GLY A 66 11.29 4.00 -8.49
C GLY A 66 10.32 5.11 -8.09
N GLY A 67 9.62 4.95 -6.97
CA GLY A 67 8.57 5.87 -6.51
C GLY A 67 7.17 5.29 -6.66
N ILE A 68 6.15 6.13 -6.44
CA ILE A 68 4.72 5.78 -6.56
C ILE A 68 4.10 6.73 -7.57
N ASN A 69 3.37 6.17 -8.54
CA ASN A 69 2.69 6.96 -9.57
C ASN A 69 1.38 7.52 -9.03
N ALA A 70 1.21 8.84 -9.11
CA ALA A 70 -0.06 9.53 -8.89
C ALA A 70 -0.09 10.82 -9.70
N ALA A 71 -1.25 11.18 -10.25
CA ALA A 71 -1.45 12.43 -10.97
C ALA A 71 -1.67 13.58 -9.96
N LEU A 72 -0.59 14.09 -9.36
CA LEU A 72 -0.63 15.21 -8.40
C LEU A 72 -0.63 16.59 -9.09
N GLY A 73 -0.05 16.71 -10.29
CA GLY A 73 0.05 17.97 -11.02
C GLY A 73 1.03 18.98 -10.39
N ASN A 74 2.05 18.53 -9.66
CA ASN A 74 2.95 19.41 -8.92
C ASN A 74 4.10 20.01 -9.77
N ILE A 75 4.47 19.37 -10.87
CA ILE A 75 5.57 19.82 -11.74
C ILE A 75 5.04 20.39 -13.06
N THR A 76 4.16 19.67 -13.74
CA THR A 76 3.53 20.12 -14.98
C THR A 76 2.02 20.30 -14.75
N GLU A 77 1.49 21.48 -15.07
CA GLU A 77 0.04 21.77 -15.01
C GLU A 77 -0.68 21.06 -16.16
N GLU A 78 -0.78 19.74 -16.14
CA GLU A 78 -1.70 19.01 -17.03
C GLU A 78 -2.34 17.78 -16.37
N ILE A 79 -3.36 18.09 -15.58
CA ILE A 79 -4.67 17.44 -15.40
C ILE A 79 -4.80 15.96 -15.85
N VAL A 80 -4.62 15.06 -14.89
CA VAL A 80 -5.64 14.11 -14.36
C VAL A 80 -6.25 13.04 -15.29
N TYR A 81 -5.95 12.97 -16.58
CA TYR A 81 -6.49 11.89 -17.43
C TYR A 81 -5.46 11.37 -18.41
N ARG A 82 -4.68 10.34 -18.01
CA ARG A 82 -4.09 9.40 -18.99
C ARG A 82 -3.35 8.14 -18.52
N LEU A 83 -3.42 7.70 -17.27
CA LEU A 83 -3.01 6.32 -16.96
C LEU A 83 -4.08 5.28 -17.37
N ALA A 84 -5.29 5.73 -17.71
CA ALA A 84 -6.47 4.88 -17.92
C ALA A 84 -6.49 4.05 -19.23
N ARG A 85 -5.57 4.25 -20.19
CA ARG A 85 -5.72 3.59 -21.51
C ARG A 85 -4.60 2.65 -21.96
N ARG A 86 -3.49 2.53 -21.20
CA ARG A 86 -2.46 1.51 -21.51
C ARG A 86 -2.62 0.20 -20.71
N LEU A 87 -3.33 0.25 -19.57
CA LEU A 87 -3.51 -0.91 -18.67
C LEU A 87 -4.95 -1.42 -18.52
N ARG A 88 -5.94 -0.90 -19.28
CA ARG A 88 -7.38 -1.22 -19.07
C ARG A 88 -7.84 -1.00 -17.62
N CYS A 89 -7.20 -0.11 -16.87
CA CYS A 89 -7.57 0.21 -15.49
C CYS A 89 -8.71 1.22 -15.47
N ASN A 90 -9.70 0.98 -14.61
CA ASN A 90 -10.88 1.80 -14.42
C ASN A 90 -10.48 3.24 -13.99
N PRO A 91 -11.13 4.31 -14.51
CA PRO A 91 -10.88 5.70 -14.10
C PRO A 91 -10.91 5.94 -12.58
N LEU A 92 -11.58 5.06 -11.83
CA LEU A 92 -11.57 5.04 -10.37
C LEU A 92 -10.15 4.92 -9.76
N TYR A 93 -9.24 4.17 -10.39
CA TYR A 93 -7.88 3.95 -9.87
C TYR A 93 -7.05 5.23 -9.86
N ASP A 94 -7.26 6.12 -10.83
CA ASP A 94 -6.52 7.39 -10.92
C ASP A 94 -6.88 8.30 -9.73
N SER A 95 -8.19 8.50 -9.52
CA SER A 95 -8.69 9.30 -8.39
C SER A 95 -8.30 8.74 -7.01
N ARG A 96 -8.17 7.41 -6.90
CA ARG A 96 -7.73 6.74 -5.67
C ARG A 96 -6.23 6.87 -5.46
N SER A 97 -5.42 6.82 -6.52
CA SER A 97 -3.96 6.92 -6.43
C SER A 97 -3.50 8.25 -5.82
N THR A 98 -4.08 9.37 -6.28
CA THR A 98 -3.80 10.71 -5.74
C THR A 98 -4.16 10.82 -4.26
N LYS A 99 -5.34 10.32 -3.87
CA LYS A 99 -5.77 10.29 -2.46
C LYS A 99 -4.85 9.46 -1.59
N SER A 100 -4.42 8.29 -2.08
CA SER A 100 -3.52 7.40 -1.35
C SER A 100 -2.11 7.99 -1.17
N VAL A 101 -1.60 8.76 -2.14
CA VAL A 101 -0.30 9.45 -1.97
C VAL A 101 -0.39 10.56 -0.92
N TYR A 102 -1.46 11.36 -0.93
CA TYR A 102 -1.69 12.36 0.13
C TYR A 102 -1.94 11.72 1.50
N GLU A 103 -2.60 10.56 1.56
CA GLU A 103 -2.74 9.79 2.80
C GLU A 103 -1.36 9.40 3.38
N LEU A 104 -0.45 8.90 2.53
CA LEU A 104 0.92 8.57 2.95
C LEU A 104 1.69 9.81 3.40
N GLU A 105 1.52 10.95 2.73
CA GLU A 105 2.11 12.22 3.15
C GLU A 105 1.60 12.64 4.54
N ASN A 106 0.31 12.48 4.81
CA ASN A 106 -0.28 12.75 6.12
C ASN A 106 0.25 11.79 7.21
N TYR A 107 0.58 10.55 6.85
CA TYR A 107 1.35 9.62 7.70
C TYR A 107 2.84 9.96 7.81
N ARG A 108 3.25 11.16 7.37
CA ARG A 108 4.62 11.68 7.44
C ARG A 108 5.62 10.89 6.60
N MET A 109 5.15 10.27 5.50
CA MET A 109 6.06 9.69 4.53
C MET A 109 7.00 10.80 4.00
N PRO A 110 8.34 10.62 4.08
CA PRO A 110 9.31 11.66 3.78
C PRO A 110 9.54 11.76 2.26
N PHE A 111 8.53 12.24 1.53
CA PHE A 111 8.68 12.54 0.11
C PHE A 111 9.66 13.70 -0.11
N SER A 112 10.50 13.57 -1.14
CA SER A 112 11.29 14.69 -1.66
C SER A 112 10.38 15.85 -2.07
N ARG A 113 10.91 17.08 -1.99
CA ARG A 113 10.13 18.31 -2.17
C ARG A 113 10.62 19.11 -3.38
N THR A 114 9.68 19.82 -4.01
CA THR A 114 9.98 20.87 -5.00
C THR A 114 10.41 22.16 -4.28
N SER A 115 10.89 23.15 -5.03
CA SER A 115 11.17 24.49 -4.51
C SER A 115 9.94 25.19 -3.91
N LYS A 116 8.73 24.77 -4.31
CA LYS A 116 7.44 25.26 -3.79
C LYS A 116 6.99 24.52 -2.53
N GLY A 117 7.71 23.49 -2.07
CA GLY A 117 7.34 22.68 -0.91
C GLY A 117 6.35 21.55 -1.21
N THR A 118 5.92 21.37 -2.46
CA THR A 118 5.04 20.27 -2.88
C THR A 118 5.82 18.97 -3.09
N ILE A 119 5.12 17.82 -3.16
CA ILE A 119 5.75 16.51 -3.44
C ILE A 119 6.42 16.54 -4.81
N TYR A 120 7.70 16.19 -4.85
CA TYR A 120 8.48 16.04 -6.07
C TYR A 120 8.02 14.80 -6.87
N GLN A 121 7.79 14.99 -8.17
CA GLN A 121 7.48 13.94 -9.14
C GLN A 121 8.66 13.76 -10.10
N ARG A 122 8.83 12.56 -10.66
CA ARG A 122 9.89 12.27 -11.63
C ARG A 122 9.33 11.52 -12.81
N ALA A 123 9.98 11.66 -13.96
CA ALA A 123 9.72 10.81 -15.11
C ALA A 123 9.93 9.33 -14.76
N LEU A 124 8.95 8.50 -15.11
CA LEU A 124 9.03 7.05 -15.09
C LEU A 124 8.61 6.46 -16.44
N GLY A 125 9.25 5.36 -16.83
CA GLY A 125 8.95 4.68 -18.09
C GLY A 125 7.47 4.34 -18.22
N GLY A 126 6.88 4.66 -19.37
CA GLY A 126 5.46 4.40 -19.65
C GLY A 126 4.49 5.52 -19.21
N GLN A 127 5.01 6.63 -18.67
CA GLN A 127 4.24 7.86 -18.48
C GLN A 127 4.44 8.79 -19.68
N SER A 128 3.35 9.21 -20.31
CA SER A 128 3.42 10.16 -21.42
C SER A 128 2.37 11.25 -21.30
N LEU A 129 2.73 12.43 -21.79
CA LEU A 129 1.80 13.52 -22.00
C LEU A 129 1.05 13.27 -23.31
N GLU A 130 -0.13 13.88 -23.42
CA GLU A 130 -0.93 13.90 -24.65
C GLU A 130 -1.13 12.55 -25.39
N TYR A 131 -1.39 11.43 -24.69
CA TYR A 131 -1.55 10.08 -25.29
C TYR A 131 -0.29 9.55 -25.99
N GLY A 132 0.89 10.08 -25.65
CA GLY A 132 2.15 9.72 -26.32
C GLY A 132 2.62 10.75 -27.34
N ASN A 133 1.84 11.81 -27.59
CA ASN A 133 2.23 12.88 -28.52
C ASN A 133 3.01 14.01 -27.83
N GLY A 134 2.86 14.18 -26.51
CA GLY A 134 3.44 15.29 -25.75
C GLY A 134 4.78 14.95 -25.09
N GLY A 135 5.40 13.83 -25.46
CA GLY A 135 6.64 13.36 -24.84
C GLY A 135 6.46 12.71 -23.47
N GLN A 136 7.56 12.64 -22.72
CA GLN A 136 7.66 11.93 -21.44
C GLN A 136 7.05 12.78 -20.31
N ALA A 137 6.09 12.23 -19.57
CA ALA A 137 5.52 12.93 -18.41
C ALA A 137 6.46 12.82 -17.20
N TYR A 138 6.48 13.88 -16.38
CA TYR A 138 7.25 14.00 -15.15
C TYR A 138 6.52 14.85 -14.09
#